data_AF-A0A2V2R5M1-F1
#
_entry.id   AF-A0A2V2R5M1-F1
#
_cell.length_a   1.000
_cell.length_b   1.000
_cell.length_c   1.000
_cell.angle_alpha   90.00
_cell.angle_beta   90.00
_cell.angle_gamma   90.00
#
_symmetry.space_group_name_H-M   'P 1'
#
loop_
_entity.id
_entity.type
_entity.pdbx_description
1 polymer ?
#
loop_
_entity_poly.entity_id
_entity_poly.type
_entity_poly.pdbx_seq_one_letter_code
_entity_poly.pdbx_strand_id
1 'polypeptide(L)'
;MRTILQTTIATLVLLSWLGSVHAKGIPNLVVIKSVKLQHPIEITDRETLNEFSPWSGKFIDWKRGVVPAPTDQKPQFEVLIYMKSTRGDLRLIYTVMYCPQPDNRTGYIYLPGKDDSRYSTNVSTILRDGDDGKWHLANPAWEATVKRLLEKEKSGSTLVPH
;
A
#
# COMPACT_ATOMS: atom_id res chain seq x y z
N MET A 1 -37.88 4.68 -40.74
CA MET A 1 -37.93 3.98 -39.43
C MET A 1 -36.94 2.81 -39.29
N ARG A 2 -36.61 2.03 -40.33
CA ARG A 2 -35.65 0.90 -40.23
C ARG A 2 -34.19 1.27 -39.98
N THR A 3 -33.74 2.46 -40.39
CA THR A 3 -32.34 2.92 -40.23
C THR A 3 -32.00 3.49 -38.85
N ILE A 4 -33.00 4.01 -38.10
CA ILE A 4 -32.80 4.55 -36.75
C ILE A 4 -32.70 3.41 -35.70
N LEU A 5 -33.34 2.27 -35.99
CA LEU A 5 -33.34 1.08 -35.13
C LEU A 5 -32.03 0.29 -35.23
N GLN A 6 -31.32 0.36 -36.37
CA GLN A 6 -30.04 -0.35 -36.56
C GLN A 6 -28.86 0.36 -35.88
N THR A 7 -28.84 1.69 -35.85
CA THR A 7 -27.79 2.45 -35.17
C THR A 7 -27.85 2.27 -33.65
N THR A 8 -29.04 2.15 -33.06
CA THR A 8 -29.19 1.94 -31.60
C THR A 8 -28.63 0.60 -31.15
N ILE A 9 -28.82 -0.48 -31.93
CA ILE A 9 -28.32 -1.82 -31.59
C ILE A 9 -26.79 -1.89 -31.72
N ALA A 10 -26.21 -1.25 -32.75
CA ALA A 10 -24.76 -1.20 -32.92
C ALA A 10 -24.04 -0.44 -31.79
N THR A 11 -24.69 0.55 -31.19
CA THR A 11 -24.10 1.33 -30.09
C THR A 11 -24.13 0.54 -28.76
N LEU A 12 -25.16 -0.29 -28.54
CA LEU A 12 -25.28 -1.13 -27.33
C LEU A 12 -24.27 -2.29 -27.28
N VAL A 13 -23.92 -2.86 -28.44
CA VAL A 13 -22.93 -3.96 -28.52
C VAL A 13 -21.51 -3.47 -28.25
N LEU A 14 -21.18 -2.21 -28.57
CA LEU A 14 -19.88 -1.62 -28.22
C LEU A 14 -19.73 -1.34 -26.71
N LEU A 15 -20.82 -1.07 -25.99
CA LEU A 15 -20.81 -0.86 -24.53
C LEU A 15 -20.71 -2.16 -23.73
N SER A 16 -20.95 -3.32 -24.35
CA SER A 16 -20.83 -4.62 -23.68
C SER A 16 -19.37 -5.05 -23.47
N TRP A 17 -18.42 -4.32 -24.05
CA TRP A 17 -16.98 -4.52 -23.87
C TRP A 17 -16.37 -3.67 -22.75
N LEU A 18 -17.21 -3.21 -21.82
CA LEU A 18 -16.74 -2.78 -20.51
C LEU A 18 -16.12 -4.00 -19.81
N GLY A 19 -14.85 -4.26 -20.12
CA GLY A 19 -14.04 -5.25 -19.43
C GLY A 19 -14.24 -5.08 -17.93
N SER A 20 -14.35 -6.20 -17.22
CA SER A 20 -14.58 -6.21 -15.78
C SER A 20 -13.66 -5.19 -15.12
N VAL A 21 -14.24 -4.07 -14.68
CA VAL A 21 -13.57 -3.13 -13.79
C VAL A 21 -13.39 -3.90 -12.50
N HIS A 22 -12.30 -4.67 -12.43
CA HIS A 22 -11.82 -5.21 -11.17
C HIS A 22 -11.41 -3.97 -10.38
N ALA A 23 -12.35 -3.47 -9.57
CA ALA A 23 -12.00 -2.58 -8.49
C ALA A 23 -10.88 -3.29 -7.73
N LYS A 24 -9.66 -2.73 -7.82
CA LYS A 24 -8.48 -3.31 -7.19
C LYS A 24 -8.80 -3.48 -5.70
N GLY A 25 -8.88 -4.73 -5.26
CA GLY A 25 -9.46 -5.10 -3.97
C GLY A 25 -8.59 -4.73 -2.79
N ILE A 26 -9.12 -4.79 -1.58
CA ILE A 26 -8.33 -4.60 -0.34
C ILE A 26 -7.24 -5.70 -0.28
N PRO A 27 -6.00 -5.38 0.16
CA PRO A 27 -4.95 -6.39 0.34
C PRO A 27 -5.42 -7.55 1.21
N ASN A 28 -4.76 -8.71 1.10
CA ASN A 28 -5.12 -9.90 1.88
C ASN A 28 -4.24 -10.10 3.11
N LEU A 29 -3.04 -9.54 3.10
CA LEU A 29 -2.08 -9.60 4.20
C LEU A 29 -1.14 -8.42 4.08
N VAL A 30 -0.79 -7.83 5.22
CA VAL A 30 0.35 -6.92 5.34
C VAL A 30 1.30 -7.48 6.38
N VAL A 31 2.59 -7.45 6.08
CA VAL A 31 3.64 -7.86 7.01
C VAL A 31 4.59 -6.69 7.24
N ILE A 32 4.75 -6.28 8.49
CA ILE A 32 5.74 -5.27 8.89
C ILE A 32 6.95 -5.98 9.48
N LYS A 33 8.13 -5.73 8.92
CA LYS A 33 9.40 -6.34 9.34
C LYS A 33 10.42 -5.28 9.73
N SER A 34 11.22 -5.59 10.75
CA SER A 34 12.40 -4.80 11.12
C SER A 34 13.29 -5.62 12.04
N VAL A 35 14.58 -5.31 12.06
CA VAL A 35 15.52 -5.79 13.10
C VAL A 35 15.14 -5.32 14.51
N LYS A 36 14.25 -4.34 14.62
CA LYS A 36 13.75 -3.81 15.90
C LYS A 36 12.52 -4.56 16.45
N LEU A 37 11.93 -5.47 15.67
CA LEU A 37 10.81 -6.29 16.11
C LEU A 37 11.31 -7.65 16.59
N GLN A 38 10.67 -8.21 17.62
CA GLN A 38 10.92 -9.59 18.02
C GLN A 38 10.32 -10.55 17.00
N HIS A 39 9.11 -10.23 16.51
CA HIS A 39 8.44 -10.97 15.45
C HIS A 39 7.87 -10.01 14.39
N PRO A 40 7.80 -10.42 13.11
CA PRO A 40 7.04 -9.67 12.12
C PRO A 40 5.60 -9.44 12.57
N ILE A 41 5.06 -8.25 12.33
CA ILE A 41 3.65 -7.95 12.59
C ILE A 41 2.86 -8.36 11.34
N GLU A 42 1.96 -9.32 11.49
CA GLU A 42 1.03 -9.74 10.44
C GLU A 42 -0.33 -9.10 10.66
N ILE A 43 -0.88 -8.49 9.62
CA ILE A 43 -2.17 -7.81 9.63
C ILE A 43 -3.09 -8.54 8.64
N THR A 44 -4.20 -9.06 9.14
CA THR A 44 -5.25 -9.73 8.35
C THR A 44 -6.62 -9.07 8.50
N ASP A 45 -6.77 -8.15 9.47
CA ASP A 45 -7.99 -7.39 9.68
C ASP A 45 -8.31 -6.48 8.48
N ARG A 46 -9.54 -6.56 7.98
CA ARG A 46 -9.94 -5.92 6.73
C ARG A 46 -9.99 -4.40 6.80
N GLU A 47 -10.38 -3.83 7.93
CA GLU A 47 -10.43 -2.38 8.11
C GLU A 47 -9.01 -1.81 8.09
N THR A 48 -8.13 -2.40 8.89
CA THR A 48 -6.70 -2.03 8.95
C THR A 48 -6.04 -2.22 7.59
N LEU A 49 -6.24 -3.36 6.92
CA LEU A 49 -5.65 -3.64 5.59
C LEU A 49 -5.99 -2.59 4.53
N ASN A 50 -7.17 -2.00 4.59
CA ASN A 50 -7.60 -0.98 3.63
C ASN A 50 -6.74 0.29 3.71
N GLU A 51 -6.16 0.59 4.87
CA GLU A 51 -5.25 1.73 5.05
C GLU A 51 -3.91 1.54 4.32
N PHE A 52 -3.53 0.30 4.03
CA PHE A 52 -2.28 -0.07 3.35
C PHE A 52 -2.44 -0.28 1.84
N SER A 53 -3.63 -0.03 1.28
CA SER A 53 -3.90 -0.23 -0.14
C SER A 53 -2.96 0.61 -1.03
N PRO A 54 -2.15 -0.02 -1.91
CA PRO A 54 -1.24 0.71 -2.81
C PRO A 54 -1.96 1.66 -3.77
N TRP A 55 -3.20 1.35 -4.13
CA TRP A 55 -3.97 2.14 -5.09
C TRP A 55 -4.58 3.39 -4.46
N SER A 56 -5.00 3.31 -3.19
CA SER A 56 -5.42 4.50 -2.46
C SER A 56 -4.22 5.34 -2.01
N GLY A 57 -3.07 4.70 -1.75
CA GLY A 57 -1.86 5.37 -1.30
C GLY A 57 -2.02 6.06 0.05
N LYS A 58 -3.01 5.66 0.87
CA LYS A 58 -3.38 6.35 2.12
C LYS A 58 -2.26 6.43 3.16
N PHE A 59 -1.19 5.66 3.00
CA PHE A 59 -0.01 5.69 3.87
C PHE A 59 0.90 6.91 3.64
N ILE A 60 0.75 7.65 2.54
CA ILE A 60 1.50 8.89 2.26
C ILE A 60 0.60 10.12 2.40
N ASP A 61 1.13 11.20 2.98
CA ASP A 61 0.52 12.53 2.90
C ASP A 61 0.89 13.19 1.56
N TRP A 62 0.13 12.87 0.52
CA TRP A 62 0.38 13.38 -0.84
C TRP A 62 0.32 14.91 -0.95
N LYS A 63 -0.37 15.61 -0.03
CA LYS A 63 -0.47 17.07 -0.06
C LYS A 63 0.86 17.75 0.22
N ARG A 64 1.77 17.06 0.92
CA ARG A 64 3.11 17.56 1.24
C ARG A 64 4.10 17.34 0.10
N GLY A 65 3.76 16.50 -0.87
CA GLY A 65 4.62 16.13 -1.99
C GLY A 65 5.88 15.38 -1.54
N VAL A 66 6.91 15.45 -2.37
CA VAL A 66 8.23 14.88 -2.11
C VAL A 66 8.96 15.74 -1.07
N VAL A 67 9.64 15.09 -0.14
CA VAL A 67 10.51 15.73 0.85
C VAL A 67 11.94 15.18 0.76
N PRO A 68 12.94 15.92 1.29
CA PRO A 68 14.29 15.37 1.45
C PRO A 68 14.28 14.11 2.33
N ALA A 69 15.25 13.22 2.10
CA ALA A 69 15.47 12.07 2.97
C ALA A 69 15.70 12.53 4.43
N PRO A 70 15.17 11.82 5.44
CA PRO A 70 15.43 12.17 6.82
C PRO A 70 16.92 11.94 7.14
N THR A 71 17.49 12.85 7.94
CA THR A 71 18.91 12.78 8.36
C THR A 71 19.22 11.49 9.10
N ASP A 72 18.31 11.08 10.00
CA ASP A 72 18.33 9.76 10.60
C ASP A 72 17.22 8.91 9.99
N GLN A 73 17.64 7.88 9.26
CA GLN A 73 16.73 6.93 8.65
C GLN A 73 16.48 5.72 9.55
N LYS A 74 16.93 5.68 10.81
CA LYS A 74 16.72 4.57 11.73
C LYS A 74 15.72 4.95 12.83
N PRO A 75 14.90 4.00 13.31
CA PRO A 75 14.75 2.63 12.79
C PRO A 75 14.00 2.57 11.45
N GLN A 76 14.27 1.51 10.68
CA GLN A 76 13.58 1.25 9.42
C GLN A 76 12.64 0.06 9.57
N PHE A 77 11.43 0.19 9.04
CA PHE A 77 10.43 -0.87 8.94
C PHE A 77 10.08 -1.09 7.48
N GLU A 78 10.21 -2.33 7.03
CA GLU A 78 9.72 -2.72 5.72
C GLU A 78 8.25 -3.14 5.83
N VAL A 79 7.40 -2.53 5.01
CA VAL A 79 5.97 -2.80 4.97
C VAL A 79 5.66 -3.53 3.67
N LEU A 80 5.38 -4.82 3.79
CA LEU A 80 5.16 -5.75 2.69
C LEU A 80 3.66 -5.99 2.50
N ILE A 81 3.13 -5.73 1.31
CA ILE A 81 1.70 -5.80 1.01
C ILE A 81 1.42 -6.94 0.04
N TYR A 82 0.56 -7.86 0.46
CA TYR A 82 0.25 -9.08 -0.27
C TYR A 82 -1.20 -9.12 -0.73
N MET A 83 -1.40 -9.73 -1.90
CA MET A 83 -2.72 -10.10 -2.41
C MET A 83 -2.74 -11.55 -2.86
N LYS A 84 -3.92 -12.17 -2.77
CA LYS A 84 -4.19 -13.46 -3.42
C LYS A 84 -4.24 -13.26 -4.92
N SER A 85 -3.48 -14.07 -5.64
CA SER A 85 -3.59 -14.21 -7.08
C SER A 85 -4.88 -14.95 -7.47
N THR A 86 -5.19 -15.00 -8.76
CA THR A 86 -6.31 -15.78 -9.28
C THR A 86 -6.21 -17.28 -8.97
N ARG A 87 -5.01 -17.79 -8.67
CA ARG A 87 -4.76 -19.18 -8.26
C ARG A 87 -4.91 -19.39 -6.74
N GLY A 88 -5.19 -18.34 -5.97
CA GLY A 88 -5.35 -18.38 -4.52
C GLY A 88 -4.08 -18.10 -3.72
N ASP A 89 -2.89 -18.21 -4.34
CA ASP A 89 -1.61 -17.97 -3.67
C ASP A 89 -1.42 -16.49 -3.29
N LEU A 90 -0.91 -16.24 -2.08
CA LEU A 90 -0.46 -14.90 -1.68
C LEU A 90 0.81 -14.51 -2.45
N ARG A 91 0.79 -13.32 -3.04
CA ARG A 91 1.93 -12.72 -3.74
C ARG A 91 2.21 -11.34 -3.17
N LEU A 92 3.49 -11.03 -2.96
CA LEU A 92 3.92 -9.67 -2.67
C LEU A 92 3.62 -8.82 -3.90
N ILE A 93 2.83 -7.76 -3.73
CA ILE A 93 2.46 -6.86 -4.83
C ILE A 93 3.08 -5.47 -4.64
N TYR A 94 3.39 -5.08 -3.40
CA TYR A 94 3.90 -3.74 -3.14
C TYR A 94 4.68 -3.72 -1.83
N THR A 95 5.67 -2.84 -1.74
CA THR A 95 6.46 -2.63 -0.54
C THR A 95 6.87 -1.17 -0.39
N VAL A 96 6.93 -0.68 0.85
CA VAL A 96 7.47 0.63 1.19
C VAL A 96 8.37 0.52 2.41
N MET A 97 9.31 1.45 2.54
CA MET A 97 10.09 1.61 3.77
C MET A 97 9.49 2.73 4.61
N TYR A 98 9.23 2.45 5.89
CA TYR A 98 8.74 3.40 6.86
C TYR A 98 9.81 3.70 7.92
N CYS A 99 10.06 4.98 8.14
CA CYS A 99 10.97 5.49 9.16
C CYS A 99 10.19 6.38 10.15
N PRO A 100 9.76 5.86 11.31
CA PRO A 100 9.10 6.67 12.32
C PRO A 100 10.06 7.74 12.87
N GLN A 101 9.50 8.87 13.28
CA GLN A 101 10.24 9.91 14.01
C GLN A 101 9.84 9.91 15.50
N PRO A 102 10.76 10.28 16.41
CA PRO A 102 10.44 10.43 17.83
C PRO A 102 9.57 11.67 18.08
N ASP A 103 9.08 11.79 19.32
CA ASP A 103 8.38 12.99 19.83
C ASP A 103 7.14 13.40 19.04
N ASN A 104 6.33 12.43 18.61
CA ASN A 104 5.12 12.63 17.80
C ASN A 104 5.33 13.33 16.46
N ARG A 105 6.58 13.49 16.01
CA ARG A 105 6.86 13.98 14.66
C ARG A 105 6.37 12.96 13.62
N THR A 106 5.99 13.49 12.46
CA THR A 106 5.53 12.68 11.33
C THR A 106 6.67 11.85 10.78
N GLY A 107 6.43 10.56 10.61
CA GLY A 107 7.37 9.63 10.01
C GLY A 107 7.52 9.82 8.52
N TYR A 108 8.48 9.10 7.94
CA TYR A 108 8.79 9.16 6.52
C TYR A 108 8.48 7.84 5.84
N ILE A 109 8.01 7.92 4.61
CA ILE A 109 7.82 6.78 3.71
C ILE A 109 8.78 6.95 2.54
N TYR A 110 9.52 5.90 2.22
CA TYR A 110 10.30 5.80 0.99
C TYR A 110 9.64 4.81 0.04
N LEU A 111 9.47 5.26 -1.21
CA LEU A 111 9.08 4.40 -2.32
C LEU A 111 10.35 3.90 -3.02
N PRO A 112 10.56 2.57 -3.15
CA PRO A 112 11.69 2.01 -3.89
C PRO A 112 11.87 2.64 -5.27
N GLY A 113 13.09 3.08 -5.59
CA GLY A 113 13.47 3.61 -6.90
C GLY A 113 14.24 2.60 -7.74
N LYS A 114 14.58 2.96 -8.98
CA LYS A 114 15.20 2.04 -9.96
C LYS A 114 16.44 1.27 -9.48
N ASP A 115 17.22 1.86 -8.58
CA ASP A 115 18.43 1.25 -8.00
C ASP A 115 18.13 0.31 -6.82
N ASP A 116 16.88 0.24 -6.37
CA ASP A 116 16.39 -0.67 -5.34
C ASP A 116 15.75 -1.91 -5.98
N SER A 117 16.23 -3.11 -5.60
CA SER A 117 15.72 -4.39 -6.10
C SER A 117 14.18 -4.56 -6.01
N ARG A 118 13.54 -3.86 -5.06
CA ARG A 118 12.09 -3.90 -4.82
C ARG A 118 11.28 -3.07 -5.81
N TYR A 119 11.91 -2.17 -6.54
CA TYR A 119 11.25 -1.28 -7.52
C TYR A 119 10.41 -2.04 -8.53
N SER A 120 10.97 -3.12 -9.09
CA SER A 120 10.31 -3.97 -10.09
C SER A 120 8.96 -4.50 -9.60
N THR A 121 8.84 -4.83 -8.31
CA THR A 121 7.59 -5.30 -7.71
C THR A 121 6.56 -4.18 -7.65
N ASN A 122 6.94 -3.00 -7.15
CA ASN A 122 6.02 -1.86 -7.03
C ASN A 122 5.46 -1.41 -8.38
N VAL A 123 6.33 -1.22 -9.38
CA VAL A 123 5.91 -0.74 -10.70
C VAL A 123 5.08 -1.75 -11.47
N SER A 124 5.23 -3.05 -11.19
CA SER A 124 4.35 -4.08 -11.74
C SER A 124 2.90 -3.99 -11.22
N THR A 125 2.70 -3.33 -10.07
CA THR A 125 1.39 -3.16 -9.43
C THR A 125 0.78 -1.78 -9.73
N ILE A 126 1.58 -0.73 -9.63
CA ILE A 126 1.18 0.65 -9.92
C ILE A 126 2.43 1.49 -10.23
N LEU A 127 2.38 2.20 -11.37
CA LEU A 127 3.38 3.23 -11.70
C LEU A 127 3.05 4.50 -10.91
N ARG A 128 4.06 5.07 -10.26
CA ARG A 128 3.97 6.35 -9.54
C ARG A 128 4.98 7.32 -10.13
N ASP A 129 4.62 7.83 -11.30
CA ASP A 129 5.47 8.74 -12.07
C ASP A 129 5.90 9.94 -11.22
N GLY A 130 7.21 10.06 -11.03
CA GLY A 130 7.79 11.15 -10.27
C GLY A 130 7.85 10.95 -8.75
N ASP A 131 7.41 9.81 -8.19
CA ASP A 131 7.50 9.52 -6.76
C ASP A 131 8.46 8.35 -6.43
N ASP A 132 8.66 7.41 -7.36
CA ASP A 132 9.56 6.28 -7.15
C ASP A 132 11.01 6.74 -6.86
N GLY A 133 11.64 6.16 -5.84
CA GLY A 133 12.97 6.53 -5.38
C GLY A 133 13.00 7.76 -4.48
N LYS A 134 11.85 8.25 -4.02
CA LYS A 134 11.75 9.48 -3.23
C LYS A 134 11.14 9.24 -1.86
N TRP A 135 11.35 10.23 -0.99
CA TRP A 135 10.82 10.27 0.35
C TRP A 135 9.59 11.16 0.43
N HIS A 136 8.65 10.74 1.25
CA HIS A 136 7.40 11.42 1.54
C HIS A 136 7.15 11.41 3.05
N LEU A 137 6.27 12.31 3.52
CA LEU A 137 5.74 12.21 4.87
C LEU A 137 4.65 11.15 4.93
N ALA A 138 4.64 10.39 6.02
CA ALA A 138 3.58 9.45 6.31
C ALA A 138 2.25 10.19 6.54
N ASN A 139 1.14 9.59 6.12
CA ASN A 139 -0.17 10.11 6.47
C ASN A 139 -0.40 9.97 7.99
N PRO A 140 -0.87 11.02 8.71
CA PRO A 140 -1.01 10.97 10.16
C PRO A 140 -1.95 9.86 10.68
N ALA A 141 -3.04 9.57 9.97
CA ALA A 141 -3.99 8.54 10.39
C ALA A 141 -3.38 7.13 10.24
N TRP A 142 -2.76 6.86 9.10
CA TRP A 142 -2.04 5.61 8.87
C TRP A 142 -0.86 5.45 9.85
N GLU A 143 -0.12 6.53 10.12
CA GLU A 143 0.98 6.52 11.07
C GLU A 143 0.52 6.20 12.49
N ALA A 144 -0.62 6.75 12.93
CA ALA A 144 -1.21 6.41 14.22
C ALA A 144 -1.56 4.91 14.31
N THR A 145 -2.07 4.33 13.22
CA THR A 145 -2.32 2.89 13.12
C THR A 145 -1.03 2.07 13.26
N VAL A 146 0.02 2.41 12.50
CA VAL A 146 1.29 1.69 12.55
C VAL A 146 1.97 1.82 13.92
N LYS A 147 2.00 3.03 14.50
CA LYS A 147 2.60 3.23 15.84
C LYS A 147 1.92 2.36 16.91
N ARG A 148 0.59 2.30 16.90
CA ARG A 148 -0.18 1.41 17.80
C ARG A 148 0.18 -0.06 17.61
N LEU A 149 0.34 -0.52 16.36
CA LEU A 149 0.76 -1.90 16.07
C LEU A 149 2.17 -2.20 16.61
N LEU A 150 3.12 -1.26 16.41
CA LEU A 150 4.48 -1.38 16.91
C LEU A 150 4.55 -1.38 18.45
N GLU A 151 3.75 -0.55 19.13
CA GLU A 151 3.65 -0.53 20.59
C GLU A 151 3.07 -1.84 21.14
N LYS A 152 2.07 -2.39 20.46
CA LYS A 152 1.46 -3.66 20.84
C LYS A 152 2.46 -4.82 20.74
N GLU A 153 3.23 -4.85 19.66
CA GLU A 153 4.28 -5.87 19.46
C GLU A 153 5.35 -5.78 20.57
N LYS A 154 5.83 -4.58 20.87
CA LYS A 154 6.77 -4.35 21.98
C LYS A 154 6.23 -4.80 23.34
N SER A 155 4.92 -4.67 23.54
CA SER A 155 4.24 -5.04 24.80
C SER A 155 3.90 -6.54 24.90
N GLY A 156 4.22 -7.35 23.88
CA GLY A 156 3.98 -8.80 23.89
C GLY A 156 2.50 -9.21 23.89
N SER A 157 1.57 -8.30 23.60
CA SER A 157 0.13 -8.62 23.59
C SER A 157 -0.24 -9.31 22.28
N THR A 158 -0.33 -10.63 22.28
CA THR A 158 -0.79 -11.45 21.15
C THR A 158 -2.23 -11.09 20.77
N LEU A 159 -2.48 -10.79 19.49
CA LEU A 159 -3.83 -10.74 18.93
C LEU A 159 -4.33 -12.17 18.75
N VAL A 160 -5.13 -12.66 19.71
CA VAL A 160 -6.09 -13.73 19.39
C VAL A 160 -7.27 -13.04 18.69
N PRO A 161 -7.65 -13.45 17.47
CA PRO A 161 -8.85 -12.91 16.82
C PRO A 161 -10.10 -13.38 17.57
N HIS A 162 -11.05 -12.46 17.80
CA HIS A 162 -12.43 -12.78 18.12
C HIS A 162 -13.22 -13.07 16.84
#